data_AF-A0A6A4A7K7-F1
#
_entry.id   AF-A0A6A4A7K7-F1
#
_cell.length_a   1.000
_cell.length_b   1.000
_cell.length_c   1.000
_cell.angle_alpha   90.00
_cell.angle_beta   90.00
_cell.angle_gamma   90.00
#
_symmetry.space_group_name_H-M   'P 1'
#
loop_
_entity.id
_entity.type
_entity.pdbx_description
1 polymer ?
#
loop_
_entity_poly.entity_id
_entity_poly.type
_entity_poly.pdbx_seq_one_letter_code
_entity_poly.pdbx_strand_id
1 'polypeptide(L)'
;MRTRHEENKLRALGDDLREFKSASKKLQGDEGITLLDSPAFENACVKVLLGNEAALTSEEQKLLSPFAVRAAGRASADAGEDDNDRAGFADRALRARKKQRVAVQVYRGVRFIPPTSNAVERLFSKARHVLSLHRHSILPIRLEMLLFLKINRRFWGAATVSKVVNA
;
A
#
# COMPACT_ATOMS: atom_id res chain seq x y z
N MET A 1 -11.24 -18.92 -32.88
CA MET A 1 -12.61 -19.27 -32.48
C MET A 1 -12.59 -19.60 -31.00
N ARG A 2 -13.38 -18.91 -30.16
CA ARG A 2 -13.55 -19.32 -28.77
C ARG A 2 -14.28 -20.65 -28.74
N THR A 3 -13.85 -21.58 -27.91
CA THR A 3 -14.48 -22.90 -27.82
C THR A 3 -15.79 -22.78 -27.04
N ARG A 4 -16.78 -23.63 -27.34
CA ARG A 4 -18.08 -23.65 -26.64
C ARG A 4 -17.93 -23.78 -25.11
N HIS A 5 -16.84 -24.41 -24.66
CA HIS A 5 -16.45 -24.52 -23.26
C HIS A 5 -16.05 -23.18 -22.63
N GLU A 6 -15.29 -22.36 -23.36
CA GLU A 6 -14.91 -21.01 -22.93
C GLU A 6 -16.12 -20.07 -22.87
N GLU A 7 -17.04 -20.19 -23.83
CA GLU A 7 -18.29 -19.41 -23.83
C GLU A 7 -19.17 -19.76 -22.63
N ASN A 8 -19.27 -21.05 -22.30
CA ASN A 8 -20.01 -21.53 -21.13
C ASN A 8 -19.37 -21.07 -19.81
N LYS A 9 -18.03 -21.09 -19.72
CA LYS A 9 -17.29 -20.55 -18.56
C LYS A 9 -17.50 -19.05 -18.37
N LEU A 10 -17.51 -18.27 -19.46
CA LEU A 10 -17.75 -16.84 -19.39
C LEU A 10 -19.19 -16.50 -18.99
N ARG A 11 -20.17 -17.30 -19.42
CA ARG A 11 -21.57 -17.17 -18.96
C ARG A 11 -21.70 -17.47 -17.47
N ALA A 12 -21.12 -18.57 -17.01
CA ALA A 12 -21.11 -18.92 -15.58
C ALA A 12 -20.46 -17.82 -14.73
N LEU A 13 -19.30 -17.32 -15.15
CA LEU A 13 -18.62 -16.21 -14.45
C LEU A 13 -19.46 -14.93 -14.45
N GLY A 14 -20.19 -14.65 -15.53
CA GLY A 14 -21.08 -13.50 -15.63
C GLY A 14 -22.29 -13.61 -14.69
N ASP A 15 -22.79 -14.82 -14.46
CA ASP A 15 -23.88 -15.08 -13.53
C ASP A 15 -23.41 -15.02 -12.08
N ASP A 16 -22.21 -15.55 -11.78
CA ASP A 16 -21.55 -15.41 -10.47
C ASP A 16 -21.31 -13.93 -10.12
N LEU A 17 -20.88 -13.12 -11.10
CA LEU A 17 -20.68 -11.67 -10.92
C LEU A 17 -22.00 -10.91 -10.75
N ARG A 18 -23.10 -11.39 -11.34
CA ARG A 18 -24.44 -10.82 -11.13
C ARG A 18 -24.98 -11.10 -9.73
N GLU A 19 -24.67 -12.27 -9.17
CA GLU A 19 -25.04 -12.64 -7.81
C GLU A 19 -24.11 -12.02 -6.74
N PHE A 20 -23.00 -11.43 -7.18
CA PHE A 20 -22.02 -10.76 -6.32
C PHE A 20 -22.55 -9.44 -5.75
N LYS A 21 -23.21 -9.51 -4.58
CA LYS A 21 -23.87 -8.38 -3.91
C LYS A 21 -22.92 -7.23 -3.50
N SER A 22 -21.71 -7.55 -3.07
CA SER A 22 -20.61 -6.60 -2.77
C SER A 22 -19.38 -7.36 -2.25
N ALA A 23 -18.18 -6.95 -2.65
CA ALA A 23 -16.92 -7.49 -2.12
C ALA A 23 -16.82 -7.30 -0.61
N SER A 24 -17.28 -6.14 -0.10
CA SER A 24 -17.29 -5.85 1.34
C SER A 24 -18.17 -6.85 2.10
N LYS A 25 -19.38 -7.14 1.61
CA LYS A 25 -20.29 -8.12 2.25
C LYS A 25 -19.78 -9.56 2.21
N LYS A 26 -19.08 -9.94 1.15
CA LYS A 26 -18.47 -11.28 1.03
C LYS A 26 -17.23 -11.44 1.92
N LEU A 27 -16.51 -10.35 2.17
CA LEU A 27 -15.36 -10.33 3.09
C LEU A 27 -15.79 -10.23 4.57
N GLN A 28 -16.98 -9.70 4.86
CA GLN A 28 -17.64 -9.69 6.18
C GLN A 28 -18.28 -11.05 6.53
N GLY A 29 -17.67 -12.17 6.17
CA GLY A 29 -18.23 -13.51 6.42
C GLY A 29 -18.60 -13.77 7.90
N ASP A 30 -19.42 -14.82 8.12
CA ASP A 30 -20.21 -15.22 9.31
C ASP A 30 -19.59 -15.05 10.72
N GLU A 31 -18.29 -14.78 10.84
CA GLU A 31 -17.62 -14.51 12.12
C GLU A 31 -17.38 -13.01 12.35
N GLY A 32 -18.39 -12.15 12.19
CA GLY A 32 -18.34 -10.78 12.74
C GLY A 32 -17.07 -9.96 12.42
N ILE A 33 -16.41 -10.23 11.29
CA ILE A 33 -15.20 -9.52 10.88
C ILE A 33 -15.66 -8.14 10.37
N THR A 34 -15.72 -7.18 11.29
CA THR A 34 -15.86 -5.77 10.97
C THR A 34 -14.61 -5.35 10.22
N LEU A 35 -14.77 -5.11 8.93
CA LEU A 35 -13.69 -5.07 7.95
C LEU A 35 -12.53 -4.11 8.22
N LEU A 36 -12.60 -3.16 9.15
CA LEU A 36 -11.52 -2.23 9.48
C LEU A 36 -11.88 -1.45 10.75
N ASP A 37 -11.85 -2.08 11.93
CA ASP A 37 -11.72 -1.31 13.17
C ASP A 37 -11.01 -2.15 14.24
N SER A 38 -9.71 -2.33 14.05
CA SER A 38 -8.85 -2.89 15.10
C SER A 38 -7.85 -1.82 15.52
N PRO A 39 -8.20 -0.98 16.52
CA PRO A 39 -7.30 0.05 17.03
C PRO A 39 -5.95 -0.54 17.47
N ALA A 40 -5.97 -1.77 18.00
CA ALA A 40 -4.76 -2.49 18.38
C ALA A 40 -3.86 -2.80 17.17
N PHE A 41 -4.43 -3.28 16.06
CA PHE A 41 -3.67 -3.55 14.84
C PHE A 41 -3.11 -2.27 14.21
N GLU A 42 -3.91 -1.20 14.15
CA GLU A 42 -3.47 0.09 13.60
C GLU A 42 -2.36 0.71 14.44
N ASN A 43 -2.52 0.72 15.76
CA ASN A 43 -1.49 1.20 16.70
C ASN A 43 -0.20 0.38 16.58
N ALA A 44 -0.31 -0.94 16.45
CA ALA A 44 0.83 -1.82 16.23
C ALA A 44 1.57 -1.46 14.92
N CYS A 45 0.83 -1.26 13.82
CA CYS A 45 1.42 -0.86 12.54
C CYS A 45 2.13 0.50 12.64
N VAL A 46 1.53 1.47 13.32
CA VAL A 46 2.12 2.80 13.54
C VAL A 46 3.41 2.69 14.36
N LYS A 47 3.42 1.93 15.46
CA LYS A 47 4.62 1.71 16.29
C LYS A 47 5.76 1.12 15.48
N VAL A 48 5.50 0.11 14.65
CA VAL A 48 6.49 -0.49 13.74
C VAL A 48 6.99 0.53 12.70
N LEU A 49 6.10 1.27 12.06
CA LEU A 49 6.47 2.27 11.05
C LEU A 49 7.31 3.43 11.62
N LEU A 50 7.09 3.76 12.91
CA LEU A 50 7.89 4.73 13.66
C LEU A 50 9.23 4.17 14.16
N GLY A 51 9.45 2.85 14.06
CA GLY A 51 10.65 2.17 14.54
C GLY A 51 10.65 1.91 16.05
N ASN A 52 9.49 1.93 16.69
CA ASN A 52 9.30 1.66 18.12
C ASN A 52 8.73 0.25 18.36
N GLU A 53 9.42 -0.76 17.82
CA GLU A 53 9.00 -2.17 17.94
C GLU A 53 9.08 -2.69 19.39
N ALA A 54 9.92 -2.08 20.23
CA ALA A 54 10.05 -2.44 21.65
C ALA A 54 8.80 -2.10 22.50
N ALA A 55 7.95 -1.18 22.03
CA ALA A 55 6.73 -0.77 22.73
C ALA A 55 5.46 -1.56 22.30
N LEU A 56 5.63 -2.64 21.55
CA LEU A 56 4.54 -3.52 21.12
C LEU A 56 4.07 -4.40 22.28
N THR A 57 2.77 -4.36 22.58
CA THR A 57 2.16 -5.27 23.57
C THR A 57 2.08 -6.71 23.04
N SER A 58 1.93 -7.69 23.93
CA SER A 58 1.80 -9.11 23.52
C SER A 58 0.64 -9.35 22.56
N GLU A 59 -0.45 -8.60 22.70
CA GLU A 59 -1.61 -8.65 21.80
C GLU A 59 -1.27 -8.08 20.42
N GLU A 60 -0.59 -6.94 20.37
CA GLU A 60 -0.14 -6.31 19.13
C GLU A 60 0.85 -7.20 18.36
N GLN A 61 1.76 -7.88 19.06
CA GLN A 61 2.69 -8.83 18.47
C GLN A 61 1.97 -10.04 17.85
N LYS A 62 0.93 -10.54 18.51
CA LYS A 62 0.10 -11.64 17.99
C LYS A 62 -0.58 -11.23 16.67
N LEU A 63 -1.12 -10.01 16.63
CA LEU A 63 -1.75 -9.44 15.42
C LEU A 63 -0.77 -9.22 14.27
N LEU A 64 0.47 -8.83 14.58
CA LEU A 64 1.51 -8.61 13.60
C LEU A 64 2.29 -9.88 13.20
N SER A 65 2.03 -11.01 13.83
CA SER A 65 2.68 -12.29 13.51
C SER A 65 2.67 -12.66 12.02
N PRO A 66 1.62 -12.36 11.20
CA PRO A 66 1.64 -12.63 9.76
C PRO A 66 2.60 -11.72 8.98
N PHE A 67 2.94 -10.55 9.52
CA PHE A 67 3.84 -9.57 8.90
C PHE A 67 5.30 -9.74 9.35
N ALA A 68 5.55 -10.68 10.28
CA ALA A 68 6.89 -11.01 10.73
C ALA A 68 7.62 -11.78 9.62
N VAL A 69 8.76 -11.25 9.18
CA VAL A 69 9.64 -11.99 8.27
C VAL A 69 10.60 -12.78 9.15
N ARG A 70 10.51 -14.12 9.11
CA ARG A 70 11.53 -14.97 9.75
C ARG A 70 12.89 -14.54 9.19
N ALA A 71 13.81 -14.16 10.06
CA ALA A 71 15.15 -13.71 9.70
C ALA A 71 15.96 -14.88 9.10
N ALA A 72 15.60 -15.32 7.90
CA ALA A 72 16.45 -16.15 7.08
C ALA A 72 17.52 -15.23 6.48
N GLY A 73 18.68 -15.19 7.15
CA GLY A 73 19.94 -14.76 6.56
C GLY A 73 20.05 -13.28 6.19
N ARG A 74 20.33 -12.43 7.17
CA ARG A 74 21.28 -11.33 6.95
C ARG A 74 22.42 -11.48 7.94
N ALA A 75 23.30 -12.42 7.62
CA ALA A 75 24.64 -12.43 8.16
C ALA A 75 25.27 -11.06 7.89
N SER A 76 25.68 -10.40 8.98
CA SER A 76 26.90 -9.62 9.11
C SER A 76 27.54 -9.15 7.81
N ALA A 77 27.18 -7.95 7.35
CA ALA A 77 28.01 -7.17 6.45
C ALA A 77 27.54 -5.72 6.52
N ASP A 78 27.98 -5.01 7.56
CA ASP A 78 28.73 -3.76 7.42
C ASP A 78 28.98 -3.19 8.83
N ALA A 79 29.86 -3.89 9.56
CA ALA A 79 30.58 -3.30 10.68
C ALA A 79 31.78 -2.52 10.10
N GLY A 80 31.50 -1.48 9.33
CA GLY A 80 32.46 -0.44 9.02
C GLY A 80 32.38 0.60 10.13
N GLU A 81 33.23 0.47 11.14
CA GLU A 81 33.62 1.60 11.98
C GLU A 81 34.34 2.60 11.07
N ASP A 82 33.58 3.55 10.49
CA ASP A 82 34.17 4.80 10.02
C ASP A 82 33.84 5.86 11.06
N ASP A 83 34.69 5.88 12.09
CA ASP A 83 34.74 6.92 13.12
C ASP A 83 35.24 8.21 12.47
N ASN A 84 34.37 8.82 11.68
CA ASN A 84 34.61 10.13 11.13
C ASN A 84 34.18 11.14 12.20
N ASP A 85 35.14 11.49 13.08
CA ASP A 85 35.05 12.51 14.14
C ASP A 85 34.59 13.91 13.66
N ARG A 86 34.32 14.07 12.36
CA ARG A 86 33.82 15.27 11.71
C ARG A 86 32.29 15.38 11.62
N ALA A 87 31.54 14.36 12.04
CA ALA A 87 30.07 14.39 11.96
C ALA A 87 29.48 15.41 12.95
N GLY A 88 28.76 16.42 12.44
CA GLY A 88 28.07 17.41 13.27
C GLY A 88 26.94 16.81 14.13
N PHE A 89 26.42 17.57 15.10
CA PHE A 89 25.31 17.13 15.96
C PHE A 89 24.10 16.63 15.15
N ALA A 90 23.77 17.30 14.05
CA ALA A 90 22.69 16.91 13.15
C ALA A 90 22.95 15.55 12.49
N ASP A 91 24.18 15.28 12.03
CA ASP A 91 24.55 13.99 11.43
C ASP A 91 24.51 12.87 12.45
N ARG A 92 24.95 13.11 13.69
CA ARG A 92 24.85 12.14 14.78
C ARG A 92 23.39 11.84 15.14
N ALA A 93 22.53 12.85 15.22
CA ALA A 93 21.10 12.67 15.46
C ALA A 93 20.41 11.88 14.32
N LEU A 94 20.74 12.18 13.06
CA LEU A 94 20.23 11.45 11.90
C LEU A 94 20.75 10.01 11.85
N ARG A 95 22.02 9.77 12.18
CA ARG A 95 22.63 8.43 12.26
C ARG A 95 22.02 7.60 13.38
N ALA A 96 21.82 8.17 14.57
CA ALA A 96 21.15 7.50 15.69
C ALA A 96 19.73 7.07 15.30
N ARG A 97 18.97 7.98 14.67
CA ARG A 97 17.62 7.70 14.16
C ARG A 97 17.63 6.66 13.03
N LYS A 98 18.63 6.69 12.13
CA LYS A 98 18.81 5.67 11.09
C LYS A 98 19.14 4.30 11.70
N LYS A 99 20.01 4.24 12.71
CA LYS A 99 20.37 3.01 13.42
C LYS A 99 19.17 2.42 14.16
N GLN A 100 18.33 3.25 14.80
CA GLN A 100 17.05 2.81 15.38
C GLN A 100 16.09 2.24 14.33
N ARG A 101 16.03 2.83 13.13
CA ARG A 101 15.20 2.28 12.02
C ARG A 101 15.77 1.01 11.39
N VAL A 102 17.08 0.75 11.55
CA VAL A 102 17.80 -0.41 11.00
C VAL A 102 17.89 -1.54 12.03
N ALA A 103 17.72 -1.25 13.32
CA ALA A 103 17.63 -2.25 14.38
C ALA A 103 16.48 -3.23 14.05
N VAL A 104 16.90 -4.47 13.77
CA VAL A 104 16.13 -5.71 13.59
C VAL A 104 14.63 -5.48 13.42
N GLN A 105 14.22 -5.10 12.20
CA GLN A 105 12.79 -5.00 11.89
C GLN A 105 12.20 -6.40 11.73
N VAL A 106 11.58 -6.90 12.80
CA VAL A 106 10.92 -8.20 12.83
C VAL A 106 9.73 -8.17 11.87
N TYR A 107 9.02 -7.05 11.83
CA TYR A 107 7.77 -6.86 11.09
C TYR A 107 7.95 -6.10 9.77
N ARG A 108 8.91 -6.55 8.94
CA ARG A 108 9.21 -5.90 7.64
C ARG A 108 7.99 -5.80 6.71
N GLY A 109 7.01 -6.72 6.84
CA GLY A 109 5.77 -6.71 6.06
C GLY A 109 4.93 -5.44 6.27
N VAL A 110 4.98 -4.84 7.46
CA VAL A 110 4.21 -3.62 7.80
C VAL A 110 4.66 -2.42 6.98
N ARG A 111 5.90 -2.39 6.48
CA ARG A 111 6.39 -1.31 5.60
C ARG A 111 5.64 -1.20 4.27
N PHE A 112 4.97 -2.27 3.84
CA PHE A 112 4.17 -2.28 2.62
C PHE A 112 2.73 -1.85 2.86
N ILE A 113 2.31 -1.72 4.12
CA ILE A 113 1.03 -1.13 4.48
C ILE A 113 1.22 0.39 4.41
N PRO A 114 0.63 1.07 3.40
CA PRO A 114 0.70 2.52 3.34
C PRO A 114 -0.04 3.09 4.56
N PRO A 115 0.39 4.22 5.14
CA PRO A 115 -0.42 4.94 6.13
C PRO A 115 -1.76 5.27 5.47
N THR A 116 -2.80 4.59 5.94
CA THR A 116 -3.96 4.16 5.14
C THR A 116 -4.88 5.30 4.71
N SER A 117 -4.85 6.46 5.38
CA SER A 117 -5.72 7.58 4.99
C SER A 117 -5.06 8.55 4.00
N ASN A 118 -3.82 8.98 4.23
CA ASN A 118 -3.26 10.11 3.45
C ASN A 118 -3.16 9.80 1.96
N ALA A 119 -2.84 8.56 1.59
CA ALA A 119 -2.64 8.19 0.20
C ALA A 119 -3.97 8.24 -0.58
N VAL A 120 -5.03 7.77 0.08
CA VAL A 120 -6.40 7.72 -0.44
C VAL A 120 -7.03 9.12 -0.42
N GLU A 121 -6.83 9.89 0.65
CA GLU A 121 -7.24 11.29 0.73
C GLU A 121 -6.57 12.13 -0.36
N ARG A 122 -5.24 12.04 -0.52
CA ARG A 122 -4.52 12.75 -1.60
C ARG A 122 -5.00 12.34 -2.98
N LEU A 123 -5.35 11.05 -3.14
CA LEU A 123 -5.96 10.55 -4.37
C LEU A 123 -7.32 11.23 -4.61
N PHE A 124 -8.21 11.23 -3.63
CA PHE A 124 -9.55 11.82 -3.76
C PHE A 124 -9.53 13.35 -3.86
N SER A 125 -8.59 14.03 -3.21
CA SER A 125 -8.37 15.47 -3.43
C SER A 125 -7.98 15.75 -4.88
N LYS A 126 -7.06 14.97 -5.45
CA LYS A 126 -6.71 15.08 -6.88
C LYS A 126 -7.88 14.72 -7.78
N ALA A 127 -8.67 13.71 -7.44
CA ALA A 127 -9.88 13.33 -8.16
C ALA A 127 -10.91 14.47 -8.18
N ARG A 128 -11.14 15.13 -7.05
CA ARG A 128 -12.00 16.31 -6.95
C ARG A 128 -11.55 17.43 -7.91
N HIS A 129 -10.25 17.68 -8.03
CA HIS A 129 -9.74 18.66 -8.99
C HIS A 129 -9.88 18.22 -10.47
N VAL A 130 -9.95 16.91 -10.75
CA VAL A 130 -10.20 16.40 -12.12
C VAL A 130 -11.70 16.46 -12.46
N LEU A 131 -12.56 16.22 -11.47
CA LEU A 131 -14.03 16.27 -11.52
C LEU A 131 -14.64 17.67 -11.37
N SER A 132 -13.82 18.74 -11.33
CA SER A 132 -14.26 20.13 -11.10
C SER A 132 -15.60 20.49 -11.77
N LEU A 133 -16.35 21.42 -11.16
CA LEU A 133 -17.76 21.77 -11.46
C LEU A 133 -18.16 21.92 -12.94
N HIS A 134 -17.23 22.13 -13.86
CA HIS A 134 -17.50 22.23 -15.30
C HIS A 134 -17.42 20.90 -16.05
N ARG A 135 -17.15 19.78 -15.35
CA ARG A 135 -16.85 18.45 -15.91
C ARG A 135 -17.75 17.35 -15.33
N HIS A 136 -18.97 17.71 -14.93
CA HIS A 136 -19.93 16.78 -14.32
C HIS A 136 -20.40 15.65 -15.26
N SER A 137 -20.21 15.78 -16.57
CA SER A 137 -20.58 14.76 -17.57
C SER A 137 -19.43 13.80 -17.93
N ILE A 138 -18.35 13.76 -17.15
CA ILE A 138 -17.28 12.78 -17.36
C ILE A 138 -17.78 11.39 -16.94
N LEU A 139 -17.77 10.44 -17.89
CA LEU A 139 -18.06 9.05 -17.58
C LEU A 139 -17.03 8.47 -16.59
N PRO A 140 -17.43 7.59 -15.66
CA PRO A 140 -16.53 6.98 -14.68
C PRO A 140 -15.25 6.40 -15.29
N ILE A 141 -15.37 5.71 -16.42
CA ILE A 141 -14.23 5.14 -17.15
C ILE A 141 -13.20 6.20 -17.60
N ARG A 142 -13.67 7.37 -18.04
CA ARG A 142 -12.79 8.48 -18.46
C ARG A 142 -12.13 9.14 -17.26
N LEU A 143 -12.85 9.24 -16.14
CA LEU A 143 -12.29 9.74 -14.88
C LEU A 143 -11.15 8.83 -14.40
N GLU A 144 -11.38 7.52 -14.38
CA GLU A 144 -10.37 6.53 -13.97
C GLU A 144 -9.12 6.61 -14.84
N MET A 145 -9.27 6.67 -16.16
CA MET A 145 -8.14 6.82 -17.09
C MET A 145 -7.34 8.12 -16.82
N LEU A 146 -8.02 9.25 -16.65
CA LEU A 146 -7.38 10.53 -16.35
C LEU A 146 -6.66 10.50 -15.00
N LEU A 147 -7.27 9.91 -13.98
CA LEU A 147 -6.65 9.75 -12.67
C LEU A 147 -5.42 8.86 -12.74
N PHE A 148 -5.52 7.71 -13.39
CA PHE A 148 -4.39 6.80 -13.61
C PHE A 148 -3.21 7.54 -14.26
N LEU A 149 -3.48 8.29 -15.34
CA LEU A 149 -2.51 9.10 -16.07
C LEU A 149 -1.91 10.27 -15.24
N LYS A 150 -2.70 10.85 -14.33
CA LYS A 150 -2.26 11.97 -13.50
C LYS A 150 -1.46 11.52 -12.27
N ILE A 151 -1.83 10.40 -11.65
CA ILE A 151 -1.21 9.89 -10.43
C ILE A 151 0.15 9.29 -10.72
N ASN A 152 0.27 8.50 -11.79
CA ASN A 152 1.52 7.83 -12.11
C ASN A 152 2.33 8.55 -13.20
N ARG A 153 2.26 9.88 -13.24
CA ARG A 153 3.01 10.75 -14.17
C ARG A 153 4.52 10.44 -14.24
N ARG A 154 5.10 9.89 -13.17
CA ARG A 154 6.49 9.40 -13.13
C ARG A 154 6.83 8.30 -14.14
N PHE A 155 5.85 7.53 -14.60
CA PHE A 155 6.07 6.39 -15.50
C PHE A 155 5.91 6.73 -16.98
N TRP A 156 5.48 7.95 -17.33
CA TRP A 156 5.28 8.34 -18.72
C TRP A 156 5.56 9.82 -18.99
N GLY A 157 6.27 10.08 -20.09
CA GLY A 157 6.44 11.41 -20.66
C GLY A 157 5.43 11.72 -21.76
N ALA A 158 5.34 12.99 -22.17
CA ALA A 158 4.50 13.39 -23.31
C ALA A 158 4.86 12.63 -24.60
N ALA A 159 6.15 12.35 -24.81
CA ALA A 159 6.63 11.56 -25.95
C ALA A 159 6.13 10.10 -25.90
N THR A 160 6.13 9.46 -24.74
CA THR A 160 5.66 8.07 -24.56
C THR A 160 4.16 7.95 -24.81
N VAL A 161 3.38 8.90 -24.27
CA VAL A 161 1.93 8.92 -24.46
C VAL A 161 1.59 9.19 -25.93
N SER A 162 2.28 10.14 -26.57
CA SER A 162 2.09 10.45 -28.00
C SER A 162 2.35 9.24 -28.89
N LYS A 163 3.40 8.46 -28.61
CA LYS A 163 3.68 7.22 -29.36
C LYS A 163 2.58 6.17 -29.24
N VAL A 164 1.96 6.02 -28.07
CA VAL A 164 0.90 5.01 -27.85
C VAL A 164 -0.44 5.47 -28.40
N VAL A 165 -0.73 6.78 -28.37
CA VAL A 165 -1.97 7.34 -28.90
C VAL A 165 -1.97 7.43 -30.43
N ASN A 166 -0.79 7.63 -31.03
CA ASN A 166 -0.62 7.76 -32.48
C ASN A 166 -0.10 6.48 -33.17
N ALA A 167 0.00 5.36 -32.44
CA ALA A 167 0.28 4.04 -33.00
C ALA A 167 -1.03 3.33 -33.35
#